data_AF-A0A562J9U2-F1
#
_entry.id   AF-A0A562J9U2-F1
#
_cell.length_a   1.000
_cell.length_b   1.000
_cell.length_c   1.000
_cell.angle_alpha   90.00
_cell.angle_beta   90.00
_cell.angle_gamma   90.00
#
_symmetry.space_group_name_H-M   'P 1'
#
loop_
_entity.id
_entity.type
_entity.pdbx_description
1 polymer ?
#
loop_
_entity_poly.entity_id
_entity_poly.type
_entity_poly.pdbx_seq_one_letter_code
_entity_poly.pdbx_strand_id
1 'polypeptide(L)'
;MLEVKHHNVHDLSSKEFNFLINEKEYRSFIELLLMENTKGENGLLFKTIIENCSKIEEEFVKKEIEKMNESVNDINVWKEPAKEKYIGFKREYQKLFKQTDEESIVITLFILMTLNYVFVSYKKPDFRKFLGIRKRGLFSKQKGSS
;
A
#
# COMPACT_ATOMS: atom_id res chain seq x y z
N MET A 1 -7.25 4.15 15.60
CA MET A 1 -6.43 4.36 14.39
C MET A 1 -6.71 3.17 13.50
N LEU A 2 -7.03 3.36 12.22
CA LEU A 2 -7.30 2.25 11.31
C LEU A 2 -6.04 1.39 11.19
N GLU A 3 -6.18 0.09 11.47
CA GLU A 3 -5.10 -0.89 11.25
C GLU A 3 -5.39 -1.65 9.95
N VAL A 4 -4.38 -1.82 9.11
CA VAL A 4 -4.47 -2.56 7.84
C VAL A 4 -3.85 -3.93 8.04
N LYS A 5 -4.69 -4.94 8.25
CA LYS A 5 -4.31 -6.32 8.59
C LYS A 5 -4.98 -7.33 7.65
N HIS A 6 -4.40 -8.52 7.56
CA HIS A 6 -4.93 -9.57 6.67
C HIS A 6 -6.38 -9.99 7.02
N HIS A 7 -6.78 -9.90 8.29
CA HIS A 7 -8.11 -10.30 8.75
C HIS A 7 -9.20 -9.23 8.58
N ASN A 8 -8.85 -7.99 8.21
CA ASN A 8 -9.82 -6.89 8.08
C ASN A 8 -9.69 -6.10 6.78
N VAL A 9 -8.75 -6.44 5.89
CA VAL A 9 -8.46 -5.65 4.68
C VAL A 9 -9.66 -5.50 3.73
N HIS A 10 -10.53 -6.51 3.69
CA HIS A 10 -11.73 -6.49 2.84
C HIS A 10 -12.89 -5.69 3.45
N ASP A 11 -12.85 -5.42 4.76
CA ASP A 11 -13.90 -4.75 5.52
C ASP A 11 -13.54 -3.29 5.86
N LEU A 12 -12.47 -2.75 5.26
CA LEU A 12 -11.99 -1.40 5.55
C LEU A 12 -13.04 -0.36 5.17
N SER A 13 -13.44 0.46 6.14
CA SER A 13 -14.34 1.58 5.89
C SER A 13 -13.70 2.59 4.94
N SER A 14 -14.38 2.92 3.85
CA SER A 14 -13.96 3.99 2.94
C SER A 14 -13.68 5.30 3.66
N LYS A 15 -14.46 5.63 4.70
CA LYS A 15 -14.29 6.86 5.47
C LYS A 15 -12.97 6.86 6.24
N GLU A 16 -12.68 5.76 6.94
CA GLU A 16 -11.46 5.62 7.74
C GLU A 16 -10.23 5.54 6.86
N PHE A 17 -10.32 4.81 5.74
CA PHE A 17 -9.24 4.70 4.76
C PHE A 17 -8.92 6.06 4.12
N ASN A 18 -9.94 6.80 3.68
CA ASN A 18 -9.75 8.13 3.12
C ASN A 18 -9.13 9.09 4.15
N PHE A 19 -9.56 9.02 5.41
CA PHE A 19 -8.95 9.80 6.50
C PHE A 19 -7.46 9.44 6.69
N LEU A 20 -7.11 8.15 6.63
CA LEU A 20 -5.74 7.67 6.77
C LEU A 20 -4.80 8.23 5.69
N ILE A 21 -5.24 8.26 4.43
CA ILE A 21 -4.41 8.67 3.28
C ILE A 21 -4.43 10.19 3.00
N ASN A 22 -5.42 10.92 3.51
CA ASN A 22 -5.56 12.37 3.27
C ASN A 22 -4.39 13.17 3.86
N GLU A 23 -3.84 12.71 4.99
CA GLU A 23 -2.81 13.42 5.76
C GLU A 23 -1.38 12.94 5.45
N LYS A 24 -1.18 12.17 4.37
CA LYS A 24 0.09 11.48 4.10
C LYS A 24 0.56 11.65 2.67
N GLU A 25 1.86 11.89 2.51
CA GLU A 25 2.56 11.60 1.26
C GLU A 25 2.51 10.10 0.98
N TYR A 26 2.56 9.69 -0.28
CA TYR A 26 2.49 8.28 -0.65
C TYR A 26 3.63 7.46 -0.05
N ARG A 27 4.86 8.01 0.01
CA ARG A 27 5.97 7.38 0.73
C ARG A 27 5.71 7.15 2.22
N SER A 28 4.96 8.05 2.88
CA SER A 28 4.61 7.91 4.30
C SER A 28 3.54 6.84 4.49
N PHE A 29 2.69 6.62 3.50
CA PHE A 29 1.76 5.50 3.51
C PHE A 29 2.47 4.14 3.33
N ILE A 30 3.48 4.08 2.45
CA ILE A 30 4.37 2.91 2.33
C ILE A 30 5.09 2.65 3.66
N GLU A 31 5.67 3.69 4.27
CA GLU A 31 6.33 3.59 5.58
C GLU A 31 5.37 3.10 6.66
N LEU A 32 4.12 3.56 6.67
CA LEU A 32 3.11 3.13 7.62
C LEU A 32 2.87 1.62 7.55
N LEU A 33 2.59 1.06 6.36
CA LEU A 33 2.37 -0.38 6.20
C LEU A 33 3.64 -1.19 6.54
N LEU A 34 4.81 -0.64 6.24
CA LEU A 34 6.09 -1.26 6.57
C LEU A 34 6.35 -1.29 8.09
N MET A 35 5.84 -0.31 8.83
CA MET A 35 6.04 -0.14 10.28
C MET A 35 4.97 -0.80 11.14
N GLU A 36 3.73 -0.83 10.65
CA GLU A 36 2.57 -1.39 11.35
C GLU A 36 2.56 -2.93 11.35
N ASN A 37 3.18 -3.52 10.33
CA ASN A 37 3.20 -4.96 10.10
C ASN A 37 4.64 -5.48 10.08
N THR A 38 4.86 -6.63 10.70
CA THR A 38 6.05 -7.44 10.45
C THR A 38 6.08 -7.87 8.97
N LYS A 39 7.27 -8.25 8.47
CA LYS A 39 7.42 -8.77 7.11
C LYS A 39 6.51 -9.98 6.85
N GLY A 40 6.31 -10.84 7.85
CA GLY A 40 5.42 -11.99 7.76
C GLY A 40 3.94 -11.58 7.64
N GLU A 41 3.49 -10.61 8.44
CA GLU A 41 2.13 -10.08 8.37
C GLU A 41 1.84 -9.38 7.04
N ASN A 42 2.79 -8.61 6.50
CA ASN A 42 2.67 -8.05 5.16
C ASN A 42 2.60 -9.13 4.07
N GLY A 43 3.32 -10.24 4.26
CA GLY A 43 3.22 -11.43 3.40
C GLY A 43 1.83 -12.08 3.44
N LEU A 44 1.26 -12.23 4.63
CA LEU A 44 -0.10 -12.75 4.82
C LEU A 44 -1.13 -11.81 4.20
N LEU A 45 -1.03 -10.50 4.44
CA LEU A 45 -1.91 -9.50 3.87
C LEU A 45 -1.89 -9.54 2.33
N PHE A 46 -0.71 -9.56 1.72
CA PHE A 46 -0.57 -9.71 0.27
C PHE A 46 -1.25 -11.00 -0.24
N LYS A 47 -0.98 -12.13 0.43
CA LYS A 47 -1.55 -13.42 0.06
C LYS A 47 -3.07 -13.41 0.13
N THR A 48 -3.64 -12.90 1.23
CA THR A 48 -5.09 -12.82 1.43
C THR A 48 -5.77 -11.99 0.34
N ILE A 49 -5.19 -10.85 -0.03
CA ILE A 49 -5.74 -10.02 -1.09
C ILE A 49 -5.71 -10.77 -2.43
N ILE A 50 -4.55 -11.34 -2.80
CA ILE A 50 -4.40 -12.07 -4.07
C ILE A 50 -5.35 -13.27 -4.18
N GLU A 51 -5.55 -14.03 -3.10
CA GLU A 51 -6.47 -15.18 -3.08
C GLU A 51 -7.94 -14.78 -3.31
N ASN A 52 -8.30 -13.52 -3.04
CA ASN A 52 -9.64 -12.97 -3.27
C ASN A 52 -9.74 -12.10 -4.53
N CYS A 53 -8.61 -11.82 -5.21
CA CYS A 53 -8.62 -11.07 -6.47
C CYS A 53 -9.01 -11.97 -7.64
N SER A 54 -9.91 -11.49 -8.48
CA SER A 54 -10.08 -12.04 -9.82
C SER A 54 -8.82 -11.81 -10.67
N LYS A 55 -8.64 -12.63 -11.71
CA LYS A 55 -7.52 -12.49 -12.64
C LYS A 55 -7.46 -11.11 -13.29
N ILE A 56 -8.62 -10.53 -13.60
CA ILE A 56 -8.70 -9.22 -14.27
C ILE A 56 -8.23 -8.10 -13.32
N GLU A 57 -8.59 -8.17 -12.04
CA GLU A 57 -8.10 -7.22 -11.02
C GLU A 57 -6.61 -7.36 -10.77
N GLU A 58 -6.09 -8.59 -10.72
CA GLU A 58 -4.65 -8.83 -10.57
C GLU A 58 -3.87 -8.26 -11.77
N GLU A 59 -4.36 -8.47 -12.99
CA GLU A 59 -3.78 -7.88 -14.20
C GLU A 59 -3.85 -6.36 -14.20
N PHE A 60 -4.95 -5.78 -13.71
CA PHE A 60 -5.09 -4.33 -13.54
C PHE A 60 -4.02 -3.78 -12.58
N VAL A 61 -3.87 -4.39 -11.40
CA VAL A 61 -2.86 -3.96 -10.41
C VAL A 61 -1.44 -4.10 -10.96
N LYS A 62 -1.15 -5.17 -11.71
CA LYS A 62 0.16 -5.33 -12.38
C LYS A 62 0.45 -4.19 -13.36
N LYS A 63 -0.53 -3.80 -14.18
CA LYS A 63 -0.39 -2.67 -15.12
C LYS A 63 -0.16 -1.35 -14.39
N GLU A 64 -0.87 -1.10 -13.29
CA GLU A 64 -0.65 0.12 -12.49
C GLU A 64 0.74 0.15 -11.83
N ILE A 65 1.25 -1.00 -11.37
CA ILE A 65 2.64 -1.14 -10.90
C ILE A 65 3.63 -0.83 -12.02
N GLU A 66 3.42 -1.34 -13.23
CA GLU A 66 4.28 -1.08 -14.39
C GLU A 66 4.34 0.41 -14.71
N LYS A 67 3.18 1.09 -14.81
CA LYS A 67 3.10 2.55 -15.00
C LYS A 67 3.86 3.32 -13.93
N MET A 68 3.65 2.98 -12.66
CA MET A 68 4.36 3.62 -11.55
C MET A 68 5.87 3.37 -11.60
N ASN A 69 6.32 2.21 -12.10
CA ASN A 69 7.73 1.90 -12.24
C ASN A 69 8.43 2.71 -13.35
N GLU A 70 7.72 3.17 -14.38
CA GLU A 70 8.27 4.08 -15.40
C GLU A 70 8.76 5.39 -14.78
N SER A 71 8.09 5.83 -13.71
CA SER A 71 8.42 7.05 -12.98
C SER A 71 9.12 6.78 -11.63
N VAL A 72 9.69 5.58 -11.42
CA VAL A 72 10.23 5.15 -10.12
C VAL A 72 11.35 6.05 -9.59
N ASN A 73 12.14 6.63 -10.50
CA ASN A 73 13.28 7.48 -10.17
C ASN A 73 12.88 8.94 -9.89
N ASP A 74 11.62 9.32 -10.13
CA ASP A 74 11.14 10.66 -9.82
C ASP A 74 10.68 10.73 -8.36
N ILE A 75 11.42 11.46 -7.53
CA ILE A 75 11.10 11.61 -6.11
C ILE A 75 9.76 12.33 -5.88
N ASN A 76 9.32 13.15 -6.83
CA ASN A 76 8.08 13.92 -6.70
C ASN A 76 6.85 13.01 -6.69
N VAL A 77 6.86 11.96 -7.51
CA VAL A 77 5.78 10.95 -7.55
C VAL A 77 5.51 10.33 -6.18
N TRP A 78 6.56 10.14 -5.38
CA TRP A 78 6.45 9.54 -4.05
C TRP A 78 6.08 10.54 -2.94
N LYS A 79 6.34 11.83 -3.18
CA LYS A 79 5.98 12.94 -2.30
C LYS A 79 4.57 13.47 -2.54
N GLU A 80 3.93 13.08 -3.65
CA GLU A 80 2.51 13.36 -3.86
C GLU A 80 1.65 12.80 -2.71
N PRO A 81 0.51 13.45 -2.40
CA PRO A 81 -0.43 12.91 -1.43
C PRO A 81 -0.91 11.50 -1.82
N ALA A 82 -0.94 10.58 -0.85
CA ALA A 82 -1.42 9.21 -1.05
C ALA A 82 -2.86 9.18 -1.59
N LYS A 83 -3.68 10.16 -1.16
CA LYS A 83 -5.02 10.39 -1.67
C LYS A 83 -5.07 10.65 -3.18
N GLU A 84 -4.16 11.45 -3.73
CA GLU A 84 -4.14 11.73 -5.17
C GLU A 84 -3.76 10.47 -5.96
N LYS A 85 -2.82 9.67 -5.45
CA LYS A 85 -2.51 8.35 -6.02
C LYS A 85 -3.71 7.41 -5.99
N TYR A 86 -4.45 7.37 -4.88
CA TYR A 86 -5.68 6.58 -4.77
C TYR A 86 -6.77 7.07 -5.73
N ILE A 87 -6.99 8.39 -5.86
CA ILE A 87 -7.97 8.95 -6.80
C ILE A 87 -7.60 8.60 -8.24
N GLY A 88 -6.33 8.72 -8.62
CA GLY A 88 -5.85 8.30 -9.95
C GLY A 88 -6.11 6.82 -10.21
N PHE A 89 -5.71 5.96 -9.27
CA PHE A 89 -5.94 4.52 -9.32
C PHE A 89 -7.44 4.17 -9.44
N LYS A 90 -8.29 4.77 -8.61
CA LYS A 90 -9.74 4.60 -8.63
C LYS A 90 -10.34 5.01 -9.98
N ARG A 91 -9.88 6.13 -10.57
CA ARG A 91 -10.34 6.58 -11.90
C ARG A 91 -9.99 5.56 -12.98
N GLU A 92 -8.78 5.03 -12.98
CA GLU A 92 -8.37 3.99 -13.95
C GLU A 92 -9.16 2.69 -13.76
N TYR A 93 -9.38 2.29 -12.51
CA TYR A 93 -10.21 1.13 -12.18
C TYR A 93 -11.64 1.29 -12.74
N GLN A 94 -12.27 2.43 -12.48
CA GLN A 94 -13.65 2.71 -12.92
C GLN A 94 -13.81 2.75 -14.45
N LYS A 95 -12.75 3.12 -15.20
CA LYS A 95 -12.77 3.04 -16.67
C LYS A 95 -12.88 1.61 -17.17
N LEU A 96 -12.29 0.65 -16.46
CA LEU A 96 -12.24 -0.76 -16.87
C LEU A 96 -13.47 -1.54 -16.40
N PHE A 97 -13.89 -1.36 -15.15
CA PHE A 97 -14.91 -2.21 -14.52
C PHE A 97 -16.31 -1.59 -14.46
N LYS A 98 -16.47 -0.33 -14.89
CA LYS A 98 -17.70 0.49 -14.74
C LYS A 98 -18.02 0.72 -13.25
N GLN A 99 -18.85 1.71 -12.92
CA GLN A 99 -19.07 2.17 -11.53
C GLN A 99 -19.84 1.18 -10.61
N THR A 100 -19.89 -0.11 -10.96
CA THR A 100 -20.71 -1.12 -10.30
C THR A 100 -20.03 -1.77 -9.08
N ASP A 101 -18.72 -1.59 -8.91
CA ASP A 101 -17.98 -2.29 -7.86
C ASP A 101 -17.98 -1.54 -6.51
N GLU A 102 -17.95 -2.32 -5.44
CA GLU A 102 -17.85 -1.83 -4.07
C GLU A 102 -16.53 -1.08 -3.84
N GLU A 103 -16.59 0.06 -3.17
CA GLU A 103 -15.41 0.89 -2.90
C GLU A 103 -14.32 0.15 -2.09
N SER A 104 -14.73 -0.81 -1.26
CA SER A 104 -13.87 -1.73 -0.50
C SER A 104 -12.91 -2.51 -1.41
N ILE A 105 -13.35 -2.93 -2.60
CA ILE A 105 -12.52 -3.64 -3.58
C ILE A 105 -11.40 -2.72 -4.07
N VAL A 106 -11.75 -1.50 -4.48
CA VAL A 106 -10.77 -0.53 -5.00
C VAL A 106 -9.72 -0.18 -3.93
N ILE A 107 -10.14 -0.04 -2.67
CA ILE A 107 -9.25 0.17 -1.52
C ILE A 107 -8.29 -1.01 -1.36
N THR A 108 -8.84 -2.23 -1.38
CA THR A 108 -8.08 -3.48 -1.24
C THR A 108 -7.01 -3.60 -2.34
N LEU A 109 -7.36 -3.31 -3.59
CA LEU A 109 -6.44 -3.37 -4.72
C LEU A 109 -5.37 -2.26 -4.67
N PHE A 110 -5.72 -1.08 -4.16
CA PHE A 110 -4.73 -0.02 -3.94
C PHE A 110 -3.73 -0.39 -2.84
N ILE A 111 -4.19 -1.06 -1.77
CA ILE A 111 -3.31 -1.64 -0.74
C ILE A 111 -2.39 -2.69 -1.36
N LEU A 112 -2.90 -3.57 -2.22
CA LEU A 112 -2.10 -4.56 -2.94
C LEU A 112 -0.99 -3.90 -3.78
N MET A 113 -1.31 -2.85 -4.53
CA MET A 113 -0.33 -2.07 -5.27
C MET A 113 0.72 -1.44 -4.33
N THR A 114 0.29 -0.90 -3.19
CA THR A 114 1.21 -0.29 -2.22
C THR A 114 2.16 -1.32 -1.60
N LEU A 115 1.67 -2.53 -1.32
CA LEU A 115 2.47 -3.63 -0.77
C LEU A 115 3.62 -4.03 -1.69
N ASN A 116 3.48 -3.91 -3.02
CA ASN A 116 4.60 -4.10 -3.93
C ASN A 116 5.80 -3.23 -3.53
N TYR A 117 5.58 -1.94 -3.23
CA TYR A 117 6.64 -1.02 -2.83
C TYR A 117 7.12 -1.21 -1.39
N VAL A 118 6.27 -1.75 -0.51
CA VAL A 118 6.72 -2.27 0.80
C VAL A 118 7.73 -3.40 0.60
N PHE A 119 7.44 -4.39 -0.26
CA PHE A 119 8.37 -5.48 -0.54
C PHE A 119 9.64 -5.03 -1.27
N VAL A 120 9.55 -4.05 -2.19
CA VAL A 120 10.73 -3.42 -2.79
C VAL A 120 11.58 -2.76 -1.70
N SER A 121 10.97 -2.06 -0.73
CA SER A 121 11.67 -1.43 0.39
C SER A 121 12.37 -2.42 1.33
N TYR A 122 11.87 -3.65 1.43
CA TYR A 122 12.58 -4.74 2.12
C TYR A 122 13.79 -5.24 1.33
N LYS A 123 13.65 -5.40 0.01
CA LYS A 123 14.68 -6.00 -0.86
C LYS A 123 15.77 -5.02 -1.29
N LYS A 124 15.45 -3.73 -1.44
CA LYS A 124 16.33 -2.69 -1.99
C LYS A 124 16.55 -1.56 -0.97
N PRO A 125 17.63 -1.61 -0.18
CA PRO A 125 17.94 -0.55 0.78
C PRO A 125 18.05 0.84 0.17
N ASP A 126 18.55 0.95 -1.06
CA ASP A 126 18.72 2.25 -1.72
C ASP A 126 17.38 2.86 -2.16
N PHE A 127 16.41 2.06 -2.58
CA PHE A 127 15.04 2.53 -2.80
C PHE A 127 14.45 3.12 -1.51
N ARG A 128 14.62 2.42 -0.38
CA ARG A 128 14.15 2.91 0.92
C ARG A 128 14.83 4.23 1.32
N LYS A 129 16.13 4.37 1.09
CA LYS A 129 16.88 5.62 1.33
C LYS A 129 16.41 6.74 0.41
N PHE A 130 16.20 6.44 -0.88
CA PHE A 130 15.70 7.37 -1.88
C PHE A 130 14.33 7.95 -1.47
N LEU A 131 13.41 7.10 -1.00
CA LEU A 131 12.13 7.56 -0.46
C LEU A 131 12.27 8.34 0.87
N GLY A 132 13.40 8.23 1.56
CA GLY A 132 13.60 8.81 2.89
C GLY A 132 12.83 8.09 3.99
N ILE A 133 12.46 6.82 3.77
CA ILE A 133 11.77 5.97 4.76
C ILE A 133 12.76 5.61 5.86
N ARG A 134 12.40 5.91 7.11
CA ARG A 134 13.30 5.73 8.25
C ARG A 134 13.31 4.25 8.64
N LYS A 135 14.50 3.67 8.75
CA LYS A 135 14.65 2.38 9.44
C LYS A 135 14.44 2.65 10.93
N ARG A 136 13.24 2.41 11.48
CA ARG A 136 13.15 2.27 12.94
C ARG A 136 14.01 1.08 13.33
N GLY A 137 14.86 1.28 14.33
CA GLY A 137 15.78 0.25 14.79
C GLY A 137 15.00 -1.03 15.10
N LEU A 138 15.56 -2.16 14.67
CA LEU A 138 15.27 -3.52 15.18
C LEU A 138 15.55 -3.66 16.70
N PHE A 139 15.68 -2.55 17.42
CA PHE A 139 16.05 -2.44 18.82
C PHE A 139 14.94 -1.70 19.59
N SER A 140 13.79 -2.33 19.73
CA SER A 140 12.87 -2.07 20.84
C SER A 140 12.08 -3.33 21.23
N LYS A 141 12.76 -4.47 21.25
CA LYS A 141 12.33 -5.65 22.02
C LYS A 141 13.55 -6.28 22.70
N GLN A 142 14.02 -5.63 23.76
CA GLN A 142 14.61 -6.25 24.96
C GLN A 142 15.10 -5.13 25.91
N LYS A 143 14.14 -4.48 26.56
CA LYS A 143 14.28 -3.97 27.93
C LYS A 143 12.97 -4.29 28.65
N GLY A 144 12.75 -5.56 28.93
CA GLY A 144 12.04 -6.02 30.12
C GLY A 144 13.09 -6.79 30.92
N SER A 145 13.60 -6.29 32.04
CA SER A 145 12.89 -6.15 33.32
C SER A 145 12.40 -7.52 33.79
N SER A 146 13.34 -8.31 34.32
CA SER A 146 13.16 -9.20 35.47
C SER A 146 14.55 -9.48 36.04
#